data_AF-A0A376UB59-F1
#
_entry.id   AF-A0A376UB59-F1
#
_cell.length_a   1.000
_cell.length_b   1.000
_cell.length_c   1.000
_cell.angle_alpha   90.00
_cell.angle_beta   90.00
_cell.angle_gamma   90.00
#
_symmetry.space_group_name_H-M   'P 1'
#
loop_
_entity.id
_entity.type
_entity.pdbx_description
1 polymer ?
#
loop_
_entity_poly.entity_id
_entity_poly.type
_entity_poly.pdbx_seq_one_letter_code
_entity_poly.pdbx_strand_id
1 'polypeptide(L)'
;MNFGSRSEKVSRRIAQMEADLKALQKESDTLTGRVDDPAVQRPLRQTRTRKPFPESLPRDEKRLLPAASCCPECGGSLSYLGEDAAEQLELMRSAFRVIRTVREKHACTQCDAIVQAPRLHGPSSGVSQDRGCWPAC
;
A
#
# COMPACT_ATOMS: atom_id res chain seq x y z
N MET A 1 44.27 10.49 22.62
CA MET A 1 43.67 10.90 21.32
C MET A 1 42.96 12.23 21.52
N ASN A 2 43.45 13.33 20.93
CA ASN A 2 42.75 14.63 20.97
C ASN A 2 42.00 14.84 19.65
N PHE A 3 40.68 14.78 19.70
CA PHE A 3 39.84 15.16 18.57
C PHE A 3 39.90 16.69 18.36
N GLY A 4 39.85 17.15 17.10
CA GLY A 4 39.90 18.59 16.80
C GLY A 4 38.61 19.32 17.17
N SER A 5 38.69 20.64 17.42
CA SER A 5 37.57 21.49 17.87
C SER A 5 36.29 21.36 17.01
N ARG A 6 36.42 21.08 15.71
CA ARG A 6 35.30 20.83 14.80
C ARG A 6 34.59 19.50 15.08
N SER A 7 35.33 18.46 15.46
CA SER A 7 34.79 17.17 15.90
C SER A 7 34.03 17.31 17.22
N GLU A 8 34.56 18.09 18.16
CA GLU A 8 33.91 18.28 19.46
C GLU A 8 32.55 19.00 19.33
N LYS A 9 32.44 19.98 18.43
CA LYS A 9 31.16 20.64 18.13
C LYS A 9 30.13 19.68 17.55
N VAL A 10 30.56 18.76 16.68
CA VAL A 10 29.68 17.74 16.11
C VAL A 10 29.22 16.78 17.20
N SER A 11 30.13 16.30 18.07
CA SER A 11 29.78 15.42 19.20
C SER A 11 28.77 16.06 20.15
N ARG A 12 28.92 17.35 20.46
CA ARG A 12 27.95 18.09 21.29
C ARG A 12 26.58 18.18 20.64
N ARG A 13 26.55 18.40 19.32
CA ARG A 13 25.29 18.48 18.56
C ARG A 13 24.59 17.12 18.48
N ILE A 14 25.34 16.04 18.34
CA ILE A 14 24.82 14.67 18.38
C ILE A 14 24.19 14.40 19.74
N ALA A 15 24.91 14.68 20.83
CA ALA A 15 24.40 14.48 22.19
C ALA A 15 23.13 15.30 22.46
N GLN A 16 23.04 16.52 21.96
CA GLN A 16 21.83 17.34 22.06
C GLN A 16 20.66 16.71 21.30
N MET A 17 20.88 16.30 20.04
CA MET A 17 19.83 15.68 19.23
C MET A 17 19.34 14.36 19.83
N GLU A 18 20.24 13.55 20.39
CA GLU A 18 19.89 12.31 21.08
C GLU A 18 19.02 12.57 22.32
N ALA A 19 19.34 13.62 23.08
CA ALA A 19 18.52 14.04 24.22
C ALA A 19 17.12 14.52 23.79
N ASP A 20 17.05 15.33 22.74
CA ASP A 20 15.78 15.85 22.20
C ASP A 20 14.89 14.71 21.66
N LEU A 21 15.49 13.76 20.92
CA LEU A 21 14.79 12.57 20.44
C LEU A 21 14.23 11.74 21.59
N LYS A 22 15.00 11.56 22.67
CA LYS A 22 14.56 10.82 23.85
C LYS A 22 13.40 11.51 24.58
N ALA A 23 13.40 12.83 24.63
CA ALA A 23 12.30 13.60 25.20
C ALA A 23 11.01 13.45 24.37
N LEU A 24 11.10 13.68 23.05
CA LEU A 24 9.98 13.54 22.13
C LEU A 24 9.40 12.11 22.12
N GLN A 25 10.26 11.10 22.21
CA GLN A 25 9.81 9.72 22.27
C GLN A 25 9.02 9.45 23.56
N LYS A 26 9.50 9.95 24.71
CA LYS A 26 8.77 9.85 25.98
C LYS A 26 7.40 10.54 25.92
N GLU A 27 7.32 11.71 25.28
CA GLU A 27 6.04 12.42 25.06
C GLU A 27 5.10 11.64 24.12
N SER A 28 5.63 11.01 23.07
CA SER A 28 4.84 10.15 22.19
C SER A 28 4.31 8.91 22.91
N ASP A 29 5.13 8.32 23.77
CA ASP A 29 4.79 7.13 24.56
C ASP A 29 3.70 7.43 25.59
N THR A 30 3.74 8.59 26.27
CA THR A 30 2.66 9.02 27.17
C THR A 30 1.35 9.29 26.41
N LEU A 31 1.41 9.94 25.24
CA LEU A 31 0.24 10.22 24.42
C LEU A 31 -0.38 8.96 23.81
N THR A 32 0.44 8.00 23.39
CA THR A 32 -0.02 6.76 22.75
C THR A 32 -0.27 5.62 23.73
N GLY A 33 0.03 5.81 25.02
CA GLY A 33 -0.05 4.77 26.04
C GLY A 33 0.91 3.61 25.80
N ARG A 34 1.97 3.83 25.01
CA ARG A 34 3.03 2.84 24.80
C ARG A 34 3.98 2.88 25.98
N VAL A 35 3.92 1.87 26.83
CA VAL A 35 5.00 1.58 27.77
C VAL A 35 5.81 0.46 27.12
N ASP A 36 6.97 0.78 26.54
CA ASP A 36 7.91 -0.26 26.10
C ASP A 36 8.60 -0.84 27.35
N ASP A 37 7.85 -1.70 28.04
CA ASP A 37 8.36 -2.51 29.14
C ASP A 37 9.07 -3.73 28.52
N PRO A 38 10.39 -3.88 28.68
CA PRO A 38 11.14 -4.96 28.04
C PRO A 38 10.77 -6.36 28.59
N ALA A 39 10.06 -6.43 29.73
CA ALA A 39 9.55 -7.69 30.26
C ALA A 39 8.18 -8.08 29.67
N VAL A 40 7.48 -7.14 29.00
CA VAL A 40 6.22 -7.42 28.33
C VAL A 40 6.53 -7.84 26.90
N GLN A 41 6.52 -9.15 26.64
CA GLN A 41 6.46 -9.67 25.28
C GLN A 41 5.20 -9.11 24.62
N ARG A 42 5.35 -8.05 23.83
CA ARG A 42 4.25 -7.50 23.04
C ARG A 42 3.84 -8.61 22.08
N PRO A 43 2.62 -9.17 22.21
CA PRO A 43 2.18 -10.19 21.27
C PRO A 43 2.34 -9.59 19.88
N LEU A 44 2.98 -10.34 18.97
CA LEU A 44 2.98 -10.05 17.53
C LEU A 44 1.60 -9.51 17.21
N ARG A 45 1.51 -8.26 16.73
CA ARG A 45 0.22 -7.63 16.41
C ARG A 45 -0.52 -8.63 15.55
N GLN A 46 -1.44 -9.38 16.14
CA GLN A 46 -2.34 -10.23 15.39
C GLN A 46 -3.07 -9.22 14.52
N THR A 47 -2.81 -9.29 13.22
CA THR A 47 -3.53 -8.52 12.24
C THR A 47 -4.97 -8.97 12.38
N ARG A 48 -5.75 -8.25 13.18
CA ARG A 48 -7.19 -8.45 13.24
C ARG A 48 -7.66 -8.31 11.81
N THR A 49 -8.04 -9.43 11.20
CA THR A 49 -8.65 -9.44 9.87
C THR A 49 -9.79 -8.45 9.92
N ARG A 50 -9.75 -7.43 9.07
CA ARG A 50 -10.81 -6.44 9.02
C ARG A 50 -12.11 -7.19 8.76
N LYS A 51 -13.10 -6.98 9.63
CA LYS A 51 -14.44 -7.51 9.39
C LYS A 51 -14.95 -6.91 8.08
N PRO A 52 -15.59 -7.71 7.20
CA PRO A 52 -16.20 -7.18 5.99
C PRO A 52 -17.29 -6.15 6.34
N PHE A 53 -17.63 -5.29 5.39
CA PHE A 53 -18.71 -4.33 5.62
C PHE A 53 -20.06 -5.05 5.81
N PRO A 54 -20.95 -4.50 6.64
CA PRO A 54 -22.29 -5.07 6.86
C PRO A 54 -23.05 -5.30 5.56
N GLU A 55 -23.79 -6.41 5.48
CA GLU A 55 -24.56 -6.76 4.28
C GLU A 55 -25.73 -5.84 3.99
N SER A 56 -26.23 -5.14 5.03
CA SER A 56 -27.31 -4.17 4.93
C SER A 56 -26.95 -2.90 4.16
N LEU A 57 -25.65 -2.62 3.96
CA LEU A 57 -25.23 -1.45 3.20
C LEU A 57 -25.40 -1.69 1.70
N PRO A 58 -25.95 -0.72 0.95
CA PRO A 58 -26.05 -0.81 -0.49
C PRO A 58 -24.65 -0.96 -1.11
N ARG A 59 -24.51 -1.92 -2.03
CA ARG A 59 -23.28 -2.21 -2.75
C ARG A 59 -23.39 -1.83 -4.21
N ASP A 60 -22.41 -1.07 -4.70
CA ASP A 60 -22.23 -0.76 -6.11
C ASP A 60 -20.95 -1.47 -6.62
N GLU A 61 -21.08 -2.30 -7.65
CA GLU A 61 -19.95 -3.06 -8.22
C GLU A 61 -19.32 -2.31 -9.41
N LYS A 62 -18.00 -2.15 -9.39
CA LYS A 62 -17.22 -1.56 -10.48
C LYS A 62 -16.20 -2.55 -10.99
N ARG A 63 -16.43 -3.11 -12.18
CA ARG A 63 -15.48 -4.00 -12.86
C ARG A 63 -14.48 -3.19 -13.67
N LEU A 64 -13.20 -3.51 -13.50
CA LEU A 64 -12.07 -2.90 -14.18
C LEU A 64 -11.33 -3.95 -14.99
N LEU A 65 -11.35 -3.79 -16.31
CA LEU A 65 -10.55 -4.55 -17.25
C LEU A 65 -9.12 -4.01 -17.31
N PRO A 66 -8.13 -4.83 -17.70
CA PRO A 66 -6.81 -4.35 -18.07
C PRO A 66 -6.89 -3.23 -19.11
N ALA A 67 -5.99 -2.24 -19.00
CA ALA A 67 -5.94 -1.13 -19.96
C ALA A 67 -5.47 -1.57 -21.36
N ALA A 68 -4.64 -2.62 -21.42
CA ALA A 68 -4.14 -3.18 -22.67
C ALA A 68 -4.94 -4.44 -23.04
N SER A 69 -5.34 -4.53 -24.31
CA SER A 69 -5.93 -5.74 -24.91
C SER A 69 -4.88 -6.80 -25.28
N CYS A 70 -3.62 -6.37 -25.39
CA CYS A 70 -2.43 -7.14 -25.75
C CYS A 70 -1.47 -7.24 -24.54
N CYS A 71 -0.63 -8.27 -24.49
CA CYS A 71 0.47 -8.31 -23.52
C CYS A 71 1.45 -7.15 -23.79
N PRO A 72 1.77 -6.30 -22.79
CA PRO A 72 2.69 -5.17 -22.98
C PRO A 72 4.15 -5.58 -23.13
N GLU A 73 4.49 -6.85 -22.88
CA GLU A 73 5.86 -7.36 -22.99
C GLU A 73 6.13 -8.05 -24.34
N CYS A 74 5.18 -8.84 -24.85
CA CYS A 74 5.37 -9.64 -26.07
C CYS A 74 4.31 -9.42 -27.16
N GLY A 75 3.25 -8.66 -26.89
CA GLY A 75 2.13 -8.47 -27.81
C GLY A 75 1.14 -9.66 -27.91
N GLY A 76 1.39 -10.75 -27.19
CA GLY A 76 0.54 -11.94 -27.19
C GLY A 76 -0.87 -11.71 -26.64
N SER A 77 -1.77 -12.65 -26.94
CA SER A 77 -3.16 -12.61 -26.47
C SER A 77 -3.25 -12.82 -24.95
N LEU A 78 -4.27 -12.20 -24.37
CA LEU A 78 -4.55 -12.25 -22.94
C LEU A 78 -5.72 -13.19 -22.66
N SER A 79 -5.55 -14.07 -21.67
CA SER A 79 -6.57 -15.00 -21.20
C SER A 79 -6.97 -14.65 -19.76
N TYR A 80 -8.24 -14.86 -19.41
CA TYR A 80 -8.72 -14.60 -18.05
C TYR A 80 -8.04 -15.54 -17.04
N LEU A 81 -7.45 -14.96 -15.99
CA LEU A 81 -6.79 -15.71 -14.91
C LEU A 81 -7.59 -15.67 -13.60
N GLY A 82 -8.26 -14.55 -13.31
CA GLY A 82 -9.03 -14.39 -12.08
C GLY A 82 -9.32 -12.92 -11.77
N GLU A 83 -9.75 -12.64 -10.54
CA GLU A 83 -10.19 -11.32 -10.11
C GLU A 83 -9.59 -10.94 -8.75
N ASP A 84 -9.23 -9.67 -8.56
CA ASP A 84 -9.04 -9.08 -7.22
C ASP A 84 -10.20 -8.14 -6.91
N ALA A 85 -10.92 -8.40 -5.81
CA ALA A 85 -11.94 -7.50 -5.30
C ALA A 85 -11.43 -6.66 -4.12
N ALA A 86 -11.81 -5.39 -4.07
CA ALA A 86 -11.60 -4.50 -2.94
C ALA A 86 -12.90 -3.75 -2.63
N GLU A 87 -13.26 -3.68 -1.35
CA GLU A 87 -14.42 -2.92 -0.88
C GLU A 87 -13.97 -1.60 -0.23
N GLN A 88 -14.65 -0.52 -0.59
CA GLN A 88 -14.45 0.81 -0.01
C GLN A 88 -15.79 1.40 0.40
N LEU A 89 -15.86 1.97 1.60
CA LEU A 89 -17.03 2.73 2.04
C LEU A 89 -16.93 4.17 1.52
N GLU A 90 -17.96 4.62 0.80
CA GLU A 90 -18.03 5.96 0.24
C GLU A 90 -19.32 6.66 0.69
N LEU A 91 -19.23 7.97 0.95
CA LEU A 91 -20.38 8.79 1.29
C LEU A 91 -20.93 9.44 0.01
N MET A 92 -22.08 8.96 -0.48
CA MET A 92 -22.75 9.47 -1.67
C MET A 92 -24.11 10.05 -1.32
N ARG A 93 -24.33 11.34 -1.62
CA ARG A 93 -25.61 12.02 -1.38
C ARG A 93 -26.14 11.76 0.04
N SER A 94 -25.30 12.00 1.05
CA SER A 94 -25.58 11.76 2.48
C SER A 94 -25.89 10.30 2.90
N ALA A 95 -25.66 9.31 2.03
CA ALA A 95 -25.80 7.89 2.37
C ALA A 95 -24.46 7.16 2.19
N PHE A 96 -24.16 6.22 3.09
CA PHE A 96 -23.01 5.34 2.93
C PHE A 96 -23.30 4.22 1.95
N ARG A 97 -22.35 3.99 1.05
CA ARG A 97 -22.38 2.92 0.06
C ARG A 97 -21.07 2.19 0.07
N VAL A 98 -21.11 0.89 -0.18
CA VAL A 98 -19.91 0.08 -0.35
C VAL A 98 -19.63 -0.05 -1.84
N ILE A 99 -18.52 0.51 -2.29
CA ILE A 99 -18.05 0.37 -3.66
C ILE A 99 -17.15 -0.87 -3.73
N ARG A 100 -17.63 -1.93 -4.38
CA ARG A 100 -16.88 -3.15 -4.63
C ARG A 100 -16.17 -3.02 -5.98
N THR A 101 -14.87 -2.72 -5.94
CA THR A 101 -14.05 -2.63 -7.15
C THR A 101 -13.43 -3.99 -7.46
N VAL A 102 -13.78 -4.57 -8.61
CA VAL A 102 -13.27 -5.84 -9.10
C VAL A 102 -12.28 -5.57 -10.22
N ARG A 103 -11.01 -6.00 -10.07
CA ARG A 103 -9.94 -5.84 -11.06
C ARG A 103 -9.61 -7.20 -11.66
N GLU A 104 -9.98 -7.39 -12.92
CA GLU A 104 -9.74 -8.65 -13.63
C GLU A 104 -8.25 -8.81 -13.96
N LYS A 105 -7.70 -9.97 -13.64
CA LYS A 105 -6.35 -10.42 -13.96
C LYS A 105 -6.42 -11.22 -15.23
N HIS A 106 -5.56 -10.86 -16.17
CA HIS A 106 -5.36 -11.61 -17.39
C HIS A 106 -3.92 -12.07 -17.48
N ALA A 107 -3.70 -13.29 -17.94
CA ALA A 107 -2.37 -13.83 -18.20
C ALA A 107 -2.12 -13.91 -19.71
N CYS A 108 -0.93 -13.52 -20.14
CA CYS A 108 -0.50 -13.72 -21.50
C CYS A 108 -0.27 -15.20 -21.78
N THR A 109 -0.78 -15.72 -22.90
CA THR A 109 -0.61 -17.12 -23.29
C THR A 109 0.79 -17.45 -23.83
N GLN A 110 1.65 -16.46 -24.04
CA GLN A 110 2.99 -16.63 -24.63
C GLN A 110 4.13 -16.48 -23.63
N CYS A 111 4.02 -15.54 -22.68
CA CYS A 111 5.08 -15.23 -21.72
C CYS A 111 4.63 -15.27 -20.25
N ASP A 112 3.39 -15.71 -19.98
CA ASP A 112 2.79 -15.81 -18.65
C ASP A 112 2.74 -14.49 -17.85
N ALA A 113 3.00 -13.35 -18.50
CA ALA A 113 2.90 -12.04 -17.88
C ALA A 113 1.46 -11.74 -17.46
N ILE A 114 1.28 -11.28 -16.22
CA ILE A 114 -0.02 -10.95 -15.64
C ILE A 114 -0.30 -9.46 -15.86
N VAL A 115 -1.38 -9.16 -16.58
CA VAL A 115 -1.87 -7.82 -16.84
C VAL A 115 -3.15 -7.59 -16.04
N GLN A 116 -3.22 -6.47 -15.33
CA GLN A 116 -4.36 -6.08 -14.50
C GLN A 116 -4.46 -4.55 -14.47
N ALA A 117 -5.68 -3.99 -14.39
CA ALA A 117 -5.89 -2.55 -14.18
C ALA A 117 -5.10 -2.04 -12.95
N PRO A 118 -4.54 -0.82 -12.88
CA PRO A 118 -3.80 -0.36 -11.70
C PRO A 118 -4.69 -0.25 -10.44
N ARG A 119 -4.09 -0.30 -9.25
CA ARG A 119 -4.79 0.03 -8.00
C ARG A 119 -4.83 1.56 -7.83
N LEU A 120 -6.02 2.12 -7.60
CA LEU A 120 -6.20 3.56 -7.47
C LEU A 120 -5.70 4.14 -6.13
N HIS A 121 -5.66 3.34 -5.05
CA HIS A 121 -5.43 3.84 -3.68
C HIS A 121 -4.47 2.97 -2.83
N GLY A 122 -3.54 2.25 -3.44
CA GLY A 122 -2.50 1.46 -2.75
C GLY A 122 -1.09 1.84 -3.20
N PRO A 123 -0.03 1.38 -2.51
CA PRO A 123 1.33 1.57 -3.01
C PRO A 123 1.39 0.98 -4.41
N SER A 124 1.69 1.82 -5.40
CA SER A 124 1.91 1.40 -6.77
C SER A 124 3.11 0.45 -6.75
N SER A 125 2.86 -0.85 -6.88
CA SER A 125 3.88 -1.73 -7.44
C SER A 125 4.05 -1.25 -8.88
N GLY A 126 5.05 -0.40 -9.09
CA GLY A 126 5.31 0.29 -10.34
C GLY A 126 5.59 -0.71 -11.45
N VAL A 127 4.53 -1.10 -12.16
CA VAL A 127 4.66 -1.64 -13.51
C VAL A 127 4.51 -0.44 -14.43
N SER A 128 5.67 0.01 -14.94
CA SER A 128 5.81 1.13 -15.85
C SER A 128 4.87 0.95 -17.04
N GLN A 129 3.88 1.83 -17.14
CA GLN A 129 2.78 1.78 -18.08
C GLN A 129 3.09 2.72 -19.25
N ASP A 130 4.26 2.57 -19.87
CA ASP A 130 4.66 3.37 -21.04
C ASP A 130 5.53 2.53 -21.98
N ARG A 131 4.90 1.57 -22.66
CA ARG A 131 5.36 1.07 -23.96
C ARG A 131 4.13 0.89 -24.83
N GLY A 132 3.92 1.83 -25.75
CA GLY A 132 2.75 1.88 -26.62
C GLY A 132 2.60 0.62 -27.45
N CYS A 133 1.42 0.00 -27.37
CA CYS A 133 0.99 -1.04 -28.31
C CYS A 133 0.65 -0.31 -29.64
N TRP A 134 1.54 -0.41 -30.63
CA TRP A 134 1.31 0.03 -32.02
C TRP A 134 0.42 -0.99 -32.76
N PRO A 135 -0.23 -0.62 -33.89
CA PRO A 135 -1.54 -1.13 -34.26
C PRO A 135 -1.44 -2.46 -35.01
N ALA A 136 -1.53 -3.57 -34.28
CA ALA A 136 -1.83 -4.89 -34.85
C ALA A 136 -2.45 -5.84 -33.80
N CYS A 137 -3.36 -5.32 -32.98
CA CYS A 137 -4.60 -6.07 -32.73
C CYS A 137 -5.51 -5.87 -33.94
#